data_AF-A0A6M1QWS2-F1
#
_entry.id   AF-A0A6M1QWS2-F1
#
_cell.length_a   1.000
_cell.length_b   1.000
_cell.length_c   1.000
_cell.angle_alpha   90.00
_cell.angle_beta   90.00
_cell.angle_gamma   90.00
#
_symmetry.space_group_name_H-M   'P 1'
#
loop_
_entity.id
_entity.type
_entity.pdbx_description
1 polymer ?
#
loop_
_entity_poly.entity_id
_entity_poly.type
_entity_poly.pdbx_seq_one_letter_code
_entity_poly.pdbx_strand_id
1 'polypeptide(L)'
;MYGDSDVIRRRVNRLREQADDIRASADKLVVQAEAVPWHGRAAESLRGRMKERATALRISAEQHDRAADTLAKHLKQVDLLKEQIAEAEARAEALVADGKLNGFEAPEPGHKDWLEVTLR
;
A
#
# COMPACT_ATOMS: atom_id res chain seq x y z
N MET A 1 14.90 6.36 9.58
CA MET A 1 14.17 7.50 9.00
C MET A 1 12.71 7.12 8.79
N TYR A 2 11.79 8.05 9.04
CA TYR A 2 10.37 7.88 8.72
C TYR A 2 10.20 7.57 7.22
N GLY A 3 9.48 6.51 6.88
CA GLY A 3 8.90 6.34 5.54
C GLY A 3 9.91 6.00 4.44
N ASP A 4 10.59 4.87 4.55
CA ASP A 4 11.20 4.25 3.38
C ASP A 4 10.07 3.69 2.50
N SER A 5 9.63 4.47 1.50
CA SER A 5 8.61 4.10 0.51
C SER A 5 8.91 2.70 -0.08
N ASP A 6 10.18 2.32 -0.16
CA ASP A 6 10.62 1.01 -0.63
C ASP A 6 10.26 -0.14 0.32
N VAL A 7 10.26 0.07 1.63
CA VAL A 7 9.80 -0.95 2.60
C VAL A 7 8.32 -1.25 2.37
N ILE A 8 7.50 -0.22 2.17
CA ILE A 8 6.07 -0.37 1.90
C ILE A 8 5.86 -1.01 0.52
N ARG A 9 6.61 -0.62 -0.51
CA ARG A 9 6.59 -1.29 -1.84
C ARG A 9 6.89 -2.78 -1.72
N ARG A 10 7.94 -3.16 -0.99
CA ARG A 10 8.26 -4.57 -0.72
C ARG A 10 7.13 -5.28 0.01
N ARG A 11 6.45 -4.61 0.96
CA ARG A 11 5.32 -5.19 1.68
C ARG A 11 4.10 -5.40 0.78
N VAL A 12 3.80 -4.47 -0.12
CA VAL A 12 2.74 -4.59 -1.13
C VAL A 12 3.00 -5.82 -2.02
N ASN A 13 4.22 -5.97 -2.52
CA ASN A 13 4.57 -7.12 -3.36
C ASN A 13 4.43 -8.44 -2.59
N ARG A 14 4.88 -8.48 -1.33
CA ARG A 14 4.71 -9.66 -0.47
C ARG A 14 3.24 -10.01 -0.24
N LEU A 15 2.36 -9.03 -0.05
CA LEU A 15 0.92 -9.31 0.11
C LEU A 15 0.31 -9.94 -1.14
N ARG A 16 0.74 -9.50 -2.33
CA ARG A 16 0.29 -10.08 -3.61
C ARG A 16 0.81 -11.51 -3.79
N GLU A 17 2.09 -11.73 -3.51
CA GLU A 17 2.69 -13.08 -3.51
C GLU A 17 1.96 -14.01 -2.54
N GLN A 18 1.67 -13.55 -1.33
CA GLN A 18 0.87 -14.31 -0.36
C GLN A 18 -0.54 -14.63 -0.88
N ALA A 19 -1.19 -13.70 -1.57
CA ALA A 19 -2.50 -13.95 -2.18
C ALA A 19 -2.42 -15.06 -3.24
N ASP A 20 -1.39 -15.05 -4.08
CA ASP A 20 -1.17 -16.05 -5.11
C ASP A 20 -0.85 -17.44 -4.51
N ASP A 21 -0.01 -17.50 -3.48
CA ASP A 21 0.29 -18.73 -2.74
C ASP A 21 -0.97 -19.34 -2.11
N ILE A 22 -1.85 -18.50 -1.55
CA ILE A 22 -3.12 -18.92 -0.95
C ILE A 22 -4.06 -19.48 -2.03
N ARG A 23 -4.13 -18.84 -3.21
CA ARG A 23 -4.93 -19.35 -4.34
C ARG A 23 -4.42 -20.70 -4.84
N ALA A 24 -3.10 -20.81 -5.04
CA ALA A 24 -2.47 -22.06 -5.45
C ALA A 24 -2.75 -23.19 -4.44
N SER A 25 -2.72 -22.87 -3.14
CA SER A 25 -3.08 -23.81 -2.08
C SER A 25 -4.55 -24.22 -2.14
N ALA A 26 -5.47 -23.29 -2.42
CA ALA A 26 -6.89 -23.57 -2.59
C ALA A 26 -7.16 -24.50 -3.79
N ASP A 27 -6.48 -24.26 -4.92
CA ASP A 27 -6.61 -25.09 -6.12
C ASP A 27 -6.05 -26.49 -5.88
N LYS A 28 -4.89 -26.59 -5.22
CA LYS A 28 -4.31 -27.89 -4.83
C LYS A 28 -5.26 -28.69 -3.95
N LEU A 29 -5.91 -28.06 -2.96
CA LEU A 29 -6.88 -28.74 -2.10
C LEU A 29 -8.05 -29.33 -2.89
N VAL A 30 -8.59 -28.59 -3.85
CA VAL A 30 -9.70 -29.06 -4.69
C VAL A 30 -9.24 -30.23 -5.57
N VAL A 31 -8.08 -30.09 -6.24
CA VAL A 31 -7.52 -31.15 -7.09
C VAL A 31 -7.28 -32.43 -6.29
N GLN A 32 -6.69 -32.33 -5.09
CA GLN A 32 -6.45 -33.48 -4.23
C GLN A 32 -7.74 -34.14 -3.75
N ALA A 33 -8.77 -33.35 -3.46
CA ALA A 33 -10.08 -33.88 -3.04
C ALA A 33 -10.78 -34.64 -4.17
N GLU A 34 -10.69 -34.15 -5.40
CA GLU A 34 -11.29 -34.79 -6.57
C GLU A 34 -10.53 -36.08 -6.98
N ALA A 35 -9.21 -36.12 -6.75
CA ALA A 35 -8.35 -37.27 -7.09
C ALA A 35 -8.48 -38.49 -6.15
N VAL A 36 -9.31 -38.41 -5.10
CA VAL A 36 -9.48 -39.51 -4.15
C VAL A 36 -10.12 -40.73 -4.84
N PRO A 37 -9.54 -41.93 -4.71
CA PRO A 37 -9.96 -43.10 -5.50
C PRO A 37 -11.26 -43.75 -5.01
N TRP A 38 -11.73 -43.44 -3.80
CA TRP A 38 -12.95 -44.01 -3.23
C TRP A 38 -14.18 -43.14 -3.48
N HIS A 39 -15.34 -43.80 -3.60
CA HIS A 39 -16.63 -43.20 -3.97
C HIS A 39 -17.67 -43.35 -2.84
N GLY A 40 -18.78 -42.63 -2.96
CA GLY A 40 -19.89 -42.64 -2.02
C GLY A 40 -19.94 -41.43 -1.09
N ARG A 41 -20.87 -41.45 -0.12
CA ARG A 41 -21.20 -40.28 0.73
C ARG A 41 -20.00 -39.66 1.45
N ALA A 42 -19.05 -40.48 1.91
CA ALA A 42 -17.85 -39.98 2.58
C ALA A 42 -16.94 -39.18 1.61
N ALA A 43 -16.80 -39.64 0.37
CA ALA A 43 -16.03 -38.93 -0.66
C ALA A 43 -16.72 -37.63 -1.07
N GLU A 44 -18.05 -37.64 -1.22
CA GLU A 44 -18.84 -36.43 -1.50
C GLU A 44 -18.72 -35.40 -0.37
N SER A 45 -18.81 -35.84 0.89
CA SER A 45 -18.63 -34.97 2.06
C SER A 45 -17.22 -34.39 2.13
N LEU A 46 -16.19 -35.17 1.79
CA LEU A 46 -14.82 -34.66 1.68
C LEU A 46 -14.71 -33.57 0.60
N ARG A 47 -15.19 -33.84 -0.63
CA ARG A 47 -15.16 -32.87 -1.73
C ARG A 47 -15.92 -31.59 -1.38
N GLY A 48 -17.09 -31.71 -0.74
CA GLY A 48 -17.86 -30.56 -0.25
C GLY A 48 -17.06 -29.68 0.73
N ARG A 49 -16.50 -30.29 1.78
CA ARG A 49 -15.68 -29.56 2.78
C ARG A 49 -14.43 -28.93 2.16
N MET A 50 -13.77 -29.61 1.22
CA MET A 50 -12.59 -29.07 0.55
C MET A 50 -12.94 -27.89 -0.36
N LYS A 51 -14.09 -27.93 -1.04
CA LYS A 51 -14.62 -26.79 -1.82
C LYS A 51 -14.93 -25.59 -0.92
N GLU A 52 -15.60 -25.81 0.22
CA GLU A 52 -15.87 -24.76 1.20
C GLU A 52 -14.57 -24.13 1.74
N ARG A 53 -13.59 -24.97 2.09
CA ARG A 53 -12.28 -24.50 2.55
C ARG A 53 -11.53 -23.73 1.48
N ALA A 54 -11.55 -24.18 0.24
CA ALA A 54 -10.94 -23.47 -0.89
C ALA A 54 -11.60 -22.10 -1.12
N THR A 55 -12.92 -22.00 -1.00
CA THR A 55 -13.64 -20.72 -1.04
C THR A 55 -13.17 -19.77 0.08
N ALA A 56 -13.04 -20.27 1.32
CA ALA A 56 -12.55 -19.46 2.43
C ALA A 56 -11.11 -18.97 2.20
N LEU A 57 -10.24 -19.80 1.62
CA LEU A 57 -8.88 -19.40 1.24
C LEU A 57 -8.89 -18.31 0.16
N ARG A 58 -9.72 -18.44 -0.88
CA ARG A 58 -9.82 -17.42 -1.94
C ARG A 58 -10.32 -16.07 -1.40
N ILE A 59 -11.25 -16.08 -0.45
CA ILE A 59 -11.69 -14.86 0.25
C ILE A 59 -10.51 -14.24 1.02
N SER A 60 -9.68 -15.04 1.69
CA SER A 60 -8.49 -14.54 2.39
C SER A 60 -7.46 -13.95 1.42
N ALA A 61 -7.22 -14.58 0.27
CA ALA A 61 -6.35 -14.03 -0.78
C ALA A 61 -6.86 -12.67 -1.27
N GLU A 62 -8.17 -12.53 -1.48
CA GLU A 62 -8.78 -11.26 -1.88
C GLU A 62 -8.58 -10.15 -0.82
N GLN A 63 -8.59 -10.49 0.46
CA GLN A 63 -8.27 -9.53 1.53
C GLN A 63 -6.81 -9.05 1.45
N HIS A 64 -5.87 -9.93 1.09
CA HIS A 64 -4.47 -9.55 0.89
C HIS A 64 -4.32 -8.60 -0.29
N ASP A 65 -5.02 -8.84 -1.40
CA ASP A 65 -5.03 -7.93 -2.55
C ASP A 65 -5.62 -6.57 -2.20
N ARG A 66 -6.76 -6.53 -1.50
CA ARG A 66 -7.36 -5.27 -1.05
C ARG A 66 -6.41 -4.47 -0.16
N ALA A 67 -5.70 -5.15 0.74
CA ALA A 67 -4.68 -4.52 1.58
C ALA A 67 -3.51 -4.00 0.74
N ALA A 68 -3.02 -4.79 -0.21
CA ALA A 68 -1.95 -4.40 -1.13
C ALA A 68 -2.34 -3.15 -1.95
N ASP A 69 -3.56 -3.12 -2.49
CA ASP A 69 -4.07 -1.99 -3.29
C ASP A 69 -4.25 -0.73 -2.44
N THR A 70 -4.72 -0.87 -1.21
CA THR A 70 -4.86 0.25 -0.28
C THR A 70 -3.50 0.86 0.06
N LEU A 71 -2.50 0.01 0.36
CA LEU A 71 -1.13 0.45 0.60
C LEU A 71 -0.49 1.07 -0.64
N ALA A 72 -0.74 0.52 -1.83
CA ALA A 72 -0.23 1.07 -3.08
C ALA A 72 -0.81 2.46 -3.38
N LYS A 73 -2.10 2.68 -3.09
CA LYS A 73 -2.72 4.01 -3.19
C LYS A 73 -2.08 5.00 -2.22
N HIS A 74 -1.89 4.59 -0.96
CA HIS A 74 -1.27 5.44 0.05
C HIS A 74 0.16 5.82 -0.33
N LEU A 75 0.93 4.86 -0.86
CA LEU A 75 2.29 5.09 -1.33
C LEU A 75 2.35 6.19 -2.41
N LYS A 76 1.42 6.17 -3.38
CA LYS A 76 1.34 7.23 -4.40
C LYS A 76 1.11 8.61 -3.79
N GLN A 77 0.29 8.69 -2.74
CA GLN A 77 0.05 9.95 -2.02
C GLN A 77 1.29 10.41 -1.28
N VAL A 78 2.01 9.49 -0.62
CA VAL A 78 3.27 9.80 0.08
C VAL A 78 4.33 10.29 -0.90
N ASP A 79 4.48 9.63 -2.05
CA ASP A 79 5.47 10.03 -3.05
C ASP A 79 5.14 11.43 -3.63
N LEU A 80 3.86 11.72 -3.90
CA LEU A 80 3.41 13.06 -4.32
C LEU A 80 3.71 14.13 -3.26
N LEU A 81 3.41 13.86 -1.99
CA LEU A 81 3.68 14.81 -0.90
C LEU A 81 5.19 15.06 -0.74
N LYS A 82 6.02 14.03 -0.89
CA LYS A 82 7.48 14.18 -0.87
C LYS A 82 7.99 15.04 -2.01
N GLU A 83 7.45 14.88 -3.21
CA GLU A 83 7.79 15.73 -4.37
C GLU A 83 7.41 17.19 -4.12
N GLN A 84 6.21 17.45 -3.58
CA GLN A 84 5.78 18.80 -3.23
C GLN A 84 6.65 19.45 -2.15
N ILE A 85 7.07 18.68 -1.15
CA ILE A 85 8.00 19.14 -0.11
C ILE A 85 9.35 19.48 -0.73
N ALA A 86 9.91 18.59 -1.56
CA ALA A 86 11.20 18.83 -2.22
C ALA A 86 11.16 20.06 -3.14
N GLU A 87 10.04 20.30 -3.84
CA GLU A 87 9.86 21.51 -4.64
C GLU A 87 9.80 22.77 -3.76
N ALA A 88 9.09 22.72 -2.64
CA ALA A 88 9.02 23.84 -1.69
C ALA A 88 10.39 24.14 -1.04
N GLU A 89 11.14 23.09 -0.68
CA GLU A 89 12.50 23.19 -0.15
C GLU A 89 13.44 23.81 -1.18
N ALA A 90 13.44 23.34 -2.44
CA ALA A 90 14.27 23.90 -3.50
C ALA A 90 13.95 25.37 -3.79
N ARG A 91 12.67 25.76 -3.75
CA ARG A 91 12.25 27.16 -3.89
C ARG A 91 12.75 28.01 -2.72
N ALA A 92 12.66 27.51 -1.49
CA ALA A 92 13.17 28.20 -0.31
C ALA A 92 14.69 28.38 -0.38
N GLU A 93 15.42 27.33 -0.75
CA GLU A 93 16.88 27.39 -0.94
C GLU A 93 17.28 28.39 -2.03
N ALA A 94 16.54 28.45 -3.14
CA ALA A 94 16.77 29.44 -4.19
C ALA A 94 16.54 30.89 -3.70
N LEU A 95 15.48 31.14 -2.92
CA LEU A 95 15.23 32.48 -2.35
C LEU A 95 16.32 32.91 -1.36
N VAL A 96 16.87 31.96 -0.59
CA VAL A 96 18.03 32.20 0.28
C VAL A 96 19.26 32.53 -0.56
N ALA A 97 19.56 31.74 -1.59
CA ALA A 97 20.72 31.92 -2.46
C ALA A 97 20.69 33.23 -3.24
N ASP A 98 19.51 33.65 -3.71
CA ASP A 98 19.29 34.93 -4.39
C ASP A 98 19.38 36.14 -3.44
N GLY A 99 19.54 35.92 -2.13
CA GLY A 99 19.61 36.98 -1.12
C GLY A 99 18.31 37.73 -0.89
N LYS A 100 17.19 37.25 -1.44
CA LYS A 100 15.86 37.87 -1.34
C LYS A 100 15.27 37.82 0.07
N LEU A 101 15.78 36.93 0.91
CA LEU A 101 15.39 36.79 2.31
C LEU A 101 16.29 37.60 3.28
N ASN A 102 17.30 38.30 2.77
CA ASN A 102 18.17 39.12 3.62
C ASN A 102 17.39 40.32 4.18
N GLY A 103 17.27 40.38 5.51
CA GLY A 103 16.49 41.42 6.20
C GLY A 103 14.98 41.15 6.25
N PHE A 104 14.50 40.00 5.78
CA PHE A 104 13.12 39.57 5.98
C PHE A 104 12.91 39.20 7.45
N GLU A 105 12.03 39.93 8.13
CA GLU A 105 11.62 39.65 9.51
C GLU A 105 10.31 38.86 9.46
N ALA A 106 10.39 37.57 9.80
CA ALA A 106 9.25 36.67 9.73
C ALA A 106 8.22 37.00 10.84
N PRO A 107 6.92 37.15 10.52
CA PRO A 107 5.88 37.31 11.53
C PRO A 107 5.81 36.11 12.46
N GLU A 108 5.28 36.27 13.68
CA GLU A 108 5.11 35.15 14.61
C GLU A 108 4.25 34.02 14.00
N PRO A 109 4.54 32.74 14.31
CA PRO A 109 3.78 31.61 13.77
C PRO A 109 2.27 31.75 14.03
N GLY A 110 1.47 31.67 12.97
CA GLY A 110 0.00 31.78 13.06
C GLY A 110 -0.56 33.20 13.08
N HIS A 111 0.29 34.23 12.98
CA HIS A 111 -0.15 35.62 12.86
C HIS A 111 -0.77 35.89 11.47
N LYS A 112 -1.80 36.75 11.39
CA LYS A 112 -2.50 37.04 10.12
C LYS A 112 -1.61 37.68 9.07
N ASP A 113 -0.54 38.35 9.49
CA ASP A 113 0.40 39.06 8.59
C ASP A 113 1.12 38.10 7.64
N TRP A 114 1.17 36.80 7.96
CA TRP A 114 1.60 35.76 7.03
C TRP A 114 0.80 35.73 5.72
N LEU A 115 -0.46 36.19 5.73
CA LEU A 115 -1.29 36.29 4.52
C LEU A 115 -0.89 37.46 3.61
N GLU A 116 -0.17 38.45 4.14
CA GLU A 116 0.27 39.64 3.39
C GLU A 116 1.72 39.49 2.86
N VAL A 117 2.47 38.49 3.34
CA VAL A 117 3.83 38.20 2.88
C VAL A 117 3.80 37.72 1.43
N THR A 118 4.48 38.47 0.54
CA THR A 118 4.70 38.08 -0.86
C THR A 118 6.20 38.02 -1.14
N LEU A 119 6.72 36.80 -1.31
CA LEU A 119 8.10 36.57 -1.72
C LEU A 119 8.12 36.36 -3.24
N ARG A 120 8.69 37.31 -3.99
CA ARG A 120 8.87 37.24 -5.46
C ARG A 120 10.27 36.78 -5.82
#